data_AF-A0A2V5MUJ4-F1
#
_entry.id   AF-A0A2V5MUJ4-F1
#
_cell.length_a   1.000
_cell.length_b   1.000
_cell.length_c   1.000
_cell.angle_alpha   90.00
_cell.angle_beta   90.00
_cell.angle_gamma   90.00
#
_symmetry.space_group_name_H-M   'P 1'
#
loop_
_entity.id
_entity.type
_entity.pdbx_description
1 polymer ?
#
loop_
_entity_poly.entity_id
_entity_poly.type
_entity_poly.pdbx_seq_one_letter_code
_entity_poly.pdbx_strand_id
1 'polypeptide(L)'
;MWIATAKAHRAELTDKFVAFKGNPHAGGGGGSGVSHTAKQTPPIQLGTSGGWRTDLANGYCCGGTLGSLIQVNGVQYILSNYHVFESDIVSGGNGIVATTGSAVIQPGLIDVNCTANNAQNVGTLVKLSSLPDSNVDCSVAQAVPGMVSPDGAILEIGTLSSQTVGASIGQAVKKSGRTTRLSRSQVSGLNATISVTYENECAGGTA
;
A
#
# COMPACT_ATOMS: atom_id res chain seq x y z
N MET A 1 -3.82 -5.88 -5.06
CA MET A 1 -3.24 -7.22 -4.85
C MET A 1 -4.11 -8.21 -5.61
N TRP A 2 -3.54 -9.06 -6.46
CA TRP A 2 -4.29 -10.02 -7.28
C TRP A 2 -3.66 -11.41 -7.10
N ILE A 3 -4.44 -12.43 -6.79
CA ILE A 3 -4.02 -13.85 -6.70
C ILE A 3 -4.92 -14.68 -7.63
N ALA A 4 -4.35 -15.45 -8.56
CA ALA A 4 -5.05 -16.50 -9.34
C ALA A 4 -4.04 -17.53 -9.92
N THR A 5 -4.51 -18.76 -10.17
CA THR A 5 -3.71 -19.99 -10.22
C THR A 5 -3.47 -20.58 -11.63
N ALA A 6 -2.25 -20.56 -12.20
CA ALA A 6 -1.68 -21.54 -13.18
C ALA A 6 -0.13 -21.41 -13.36
N LYS A 7 0.53 -22.50 -13.81
CA LYS A 7 2.00 -22.77 -13.84
C LYS A 7 2.93 -21.60 -14.22
N ALA A 8 3.93 -21.37 -13.37
CA ALA A 8 4.96 -20.34 -13.50
C ALA A 8 6.06 -20.70 -14.50
N HIS A 9 6.41 -19.74 -15.37
CA HIS A 9 7.80 -19.58 -15.80
C HIS A 9 8.57 -18.94 -14.65
N ARG A 10 9.70 -19.54 -14.25
CA ARG A 10 10.53 -19.10 -13.12
C ARG A 10 11.13 -17.72 -13.43
N ALA A 11 10.57 -16.67 -12.85
CA ALA A 11 11.22 -15.38 -12.72
C ALA A 11 11.81 -15.29 -11.31
N GLU A 12 13.12 -15.29 -11.19
CA GLU A 12 13.79 -14.98 -9.93
C GLU A 12 13.86 -13.45 -9.78
N LEU A 13 12.99 -12.89 -8.94
CA LEU A 13 13.26 -11.59 -8.32
C LEU A 13 14.13 -11.84 -7.10
N THR A 14 15.34 -11.27 -7.09
CA THR A 14 16.30 -11.40 -5.98
C THR A 14 16.30 -10.19 -5.04
N ASP A 15 15.46 -9.19 -5.30
CA ASP A 15 15.40 -7.96 -4.52
C ASP A 15 14.44 -8.09 -3.32
N LYS A 16 14.67 -7.26 -2.29
CA LYS A 16 13.79 -7.16 -1.13
C LYS A 16 12.49 -6.42 -1.51
N PHE A 17 11.33 -6.90 -1.06
CA PHE A 17 10.12 -6.08 -1.10
C PHE A 17 10.04 -5.22 0.15
N VAL A 18 10.03 -3.92 -0.06
CA VAL A 18 10.06 -2.90 0.98
C VAL A 18 9.07 -1.80 0.62
N ALA A 19 8.48 -1.16 1.62
CA ALA A 19 7.82 0.12 1.36
C ALA A 19 8.82 1.10 0.75
N PHE A 20 8.31 2.06 -0.03
CA PHE A 20 9.19 3.10 -0.55
C PHE A 20 9.71 3.92 0.63
N LYS A 21 11.03 4.10 0.70
CA LYS A 21 11.71 4.86 1.75
C LYS A 21 12.29 6.16 1.20
N GLY A 22 12.17 7.23 1.99
CA GLY A 22 12.59 8.56 1.61
C GLY A 22 13.37 9.20 2.75
N ASN A 23 14.45 9.91 2.41
CA ASN A 23 15.17 10.70 3.39
C ASN A 23 14.28 11.93 3.76
N PRO A 24 14.11 12.24 5.06
CA PRO A 24 13.34 13.40 5.52
C PRO A 24 13.81 14.76 4.97
N HIS A 25 14.96 14.84 4.29
CA HIS A 25 15.52 16.07 3.73
C HIS A 25 15.46 16.17 2.19
N ALA A 26 14.92 15.16 1.49
CA ALA A 26 14.83 15.18 0.04
C ALA A 26 13.44 15.66 -0.41
N GLY A 27 13.32 16.94 -0.77
CA GLY A 27 12.09 17.54 -1.30
C GLY A 27 11.66 16.90 -2.63
N GLY A 28 10.39 16.46 -2.71
CA GLY A 28 9.82 15.83 -3.91
C GLY A 28 9.35 16.86 -4.96
N GLY A 29 9.92 16.77 -6.17
CA GLY A 29 9.62 17.64 -7.30
C GLY A 29 8.22 17.42 -7.90
N GLY A 30 7.48 18.51 -8.10
CA GLY A 30 6.17 18.55 -8.73
C GLY A 30 6.27 18.51 -10.26
N GLY A 31 5.81 17.41 -10.86
CA GLY A 31 5.59 17.30 -12.30
C GLY A 31 4.12 17.43 -12.66
N SER A 32 3.81 18.26 -13.67
CA SER A 32 2.47 18.49 -14.24
C SER A 32 1.78 17.16 -14.61
N GLY A 33 0.68 16.85 -13.91
CA GLY A 33 -0.11 15.62 -14.06
C GLY A 33 -0.96 15.37 -12.81
N VAL A 34 -1.89 14.41 -12.86
CA VAL A 34 -2.67 14.00 -11.67
C VAL A 34 -1.70 13.58 -10.56
N SER A 35 -1.83 14.18 -9.38
CA SER A 35 -0.92 13.90 -8.28
C SER A 35 -1.37 12.69 -7.49
N HIS A 36 -0.51 11.67 -7.41
CA HIS A 36 -0.71 10.50 -6.56
C HIS A 36 -0.16 10.69 -5.16
N THR A 37 0.61 11.75 -4.90
CA THR A 37 1.28 12.03 -3.63
C THR A 37 0.69 13.21 -2.86
N ALA A 38 -0.10 14.06 -3.51
CA ALA A 38 -0.74 15.20 -2.86
C ALA A 38 -1.87 14.77 -1.91
N LYS A 39 -2.04 15.53 -0.82
CA LYS A 39 -3.19 15.38 0.07
C LYS A 39 -4.48 15.68 -0.71
N GLN A 40 -5.40 14.73 -0.73
CA GLN A 40 -6.70 14.90 -1.38
C GLN A 40 -7.71 15.49 -0.40
N THR A 41 -8.70 16.23 -0.90
CA THR A 41 -9.88 16.56 -0.08
C THR A 41 -10.74 15.31 0.06
N PRO A 42 -11.14 14.90 1.28
CA PRO A 42 -12.07 13.79 1.45
C PRO A 42 -13.41 14.00 0.72
N PRO A 43 -14.04 12.93 0.21
CA PRO A 43 -13.55 11.56 0.25
C PRO A 43 -12.42 11.31 -0.77
N ILE A 44 -11.34 10.66 -0.32
CA ILE A 44 -10.19 10.38 -1.17
C ILE A 44 -10.50 9.27 -2.19
N GLN A 45 -9.85 9.34 -3.35
CA GLN A 45 -9.74 8.21 -4.26
C GLN A 45 -8.51 7.36 -3.90
N LEU A 46 -8.63 6.05 -4.10
CA LEU A 46 -7.54 5.09 -3.91
C LEU A 46 -6.56 5.12 -5.10
N GLY A 47 -5.50 4.32 -5.08
CA GLY A 47 -4.37 4.48 -6.03
C GLY A 47 -3.46 5.67 -5.72
N THR A 48 -3.64 6.28 -4.54
CA THR A 48 -2.83 7.39 -4.01
C THR A 48 -1.88 6.91 -2.92
N SER A 49 -0.91 7.75 -2.56
CA SER A 49 0.01 7.54 -1.46
C SER A 49 -0.70 7.30 -0.13
N GLY A 50 -0.17 6.38 0.65
CA GLY A 50 -0.61 6.18 2.03
C GLY A 50 0.23 5.12 2.72
N GLY A 51 -0.06 4.89 3.99
CA GLY A 51 0.67 3.92 4.80
C GLY A 51 0.36 4.08 6.28
N TRP A 52 1.03 3.28 7.10
CA TRP A 52 0.95 3.41 8.55
C TRP A 52 1.50 4.76 9.03
N ARG A 53 0.79 5.40 9.96
CA ARG A 53 1.07 6.78 10.40
C ARG A 53 2.42 6.97 11.07
N THR A 54 2.99 5.90 11.62
CA THR A 54 4.19 5.95 12.46
C THR A 54 5.35 5.16 11.85
N ASP A 55 5.29 4.90 10.54
CA ASP A 55 6.30 4.17 9.77
C ASP A 55 7.59 4.99 9.62
N LEU A 56 8.31 5.13 10.73
CA LEU A 56 9.44 6.01 11.01
C LEU A 56 10.52 5.23 11.76
N ALA A 57 11.55 4.82 11.04
CA ALA A 57 12.68 4.10 11.62
C ALA A 57 13.96 4.43 10.86
N ASN A 58 15.11 4.26 11.54
CA ASN A 58 16.44 4.37 10.92
C ASN A 58 16.73 5.69 10.17
N GLY A 59 16.04 6.78 10.54
CA GLY A 59 16.17 8.09 9.86
C GLY A 59 15.38 8.19 8.54
N TYR A 60 14.52 7.22 8.24
CA TYR A 60 13.63 7.19 7.09
C TYR A 60 12.18 7.22 7.54
N CYS A 61 11.32 7.66 6.64
CA CYS A 61 9.90 7.32 6.70
C CYS A 61 9.50 6.54 5.47
N CYS A 62 8.51 5.67 5.67
CA CYS A 62 8.05 4.75 4.66
C CYS A 62 6.60 5.01 4.28
N GLY A 63 6.23 4.48 3.12
CA GLY A 63 4.87 4.56 2.61
C GLY A 63 4.74 3.80 1.30
N GLY A 64 3.50 3.60 0.90
CA GLY A 64 3.15 2.88 -0.31
C GLY A 64 1.92 3.46 -0.98
N THR A 65 1.03 2.58 -1.40
CA THR A 65 -0.20 2.96 -2.09
C THR A 65 -1.41 2.41 -1.33
N LEU A 66 -2.43 3.23 -1.14
CA LEU A 66 -3.76 2.76 -0.73
C LEU A 66 -4.41 2.11 -1.95
N GLY A 67 -4.56 0.79 -1.95
CA GLY A 67 -4.78 0.01 -3.16
C GLY A 67 -6.22 0.04 -3.69
N SER A 68 -7.13 -0.59 -2.95
CA SER A 68 -8.54 -0.74 -3.35
C SER A 68 -9.46 -0.80 -2.14
N LEU A 69 -10.75 -0.52 -2.35
CA LEU A 69 -11.76 -0.66 -1.31
C LEU A 69 -12.32 -2.07 -1.39
N ILE A 70 -12.40 -2.74 -0.25
CA ILE A 70 -13.13 -4.00 -0.12
C ILE A 70 -14.22 -3.82 0.94
N GLN A 71 -15.26 -4.65 0.88
CA GLN A 71 -16.33 -4.64 1.86
C GLN A 71 -16.51 -6.03 2.44
N VAL A 72 -16.56 -6.13 3.76
CA VAL A 72 -16.80 -7.37 4.50
C VAL A 72 -17.90 -7.10 5.51
N ASN A 73 -19.01 -7.85 5.43
CA ASN A 73 -20.17 -7.70 6.33
C ASN A 73 -20.67 -6.26 6.46
N GLY A 74 -20.70 -5.52 5.34
CA GLY A 74 -21.14 -4.12 5.33
C GLY A 74 -20.06 -3.10 5.70
N VAL A 75 -18.93 -3.53 6.27
CA VAL A 75 -17.83 -2.64 6.68
C VAL A 75 -16.82 -2.47 5.55
N GLN A 76 -16.41 -1.23 5.30
CA GLN A 76 -15.44 -0.89 4.26
C GLN A 76 -14.01 -0.90 4.80
N TYR A 77 -13.10 -1.50 4.02
CA TYR A 77 -11.68 -1.59 4.32
C TYR A 77 -10.85 -1.15 3.13
N ILE A 78 -9.79 -0.41 3.42
CA ILE A 78 -8.73 -0.09 2.47
C ILE A 78 -7.79 -1.31 2.43
N LEU A 79 -7.60 -1.88 1.26
CA LEU A 79 -6.64 -2.94 0.98
C LEU A 79 -5.30 -2.34 0.56
N SER A 80 -4.20 -2.82 1.15
CA SER A 80 -2.85 -2.56 0.68
C SER A 80 -1.98 -3.81 0.86
N ASN A 81 -0.69 -3.66 0.63
CA ASN A 81 0.29 -4.68 0.97
C ASN A 81 0.58 -4.67 2.48
N TYR A 82 0.99 -5.82 3.01
CA TYR A 82 1.47 -5.95 4.38
C TYR A 82 2.62 -4.99 4.64
N HIS A 83 3.58 -4.93 3.70
CA HIS A 83 4.76 -4.09 3.85
C HIS A 83 4.46 -2.57 3.87
N VAL A 84 3.21 -2.15 3.60
CA VAL A 84 2.77 -0.74 3.62
C VAL A 84 2.07 -0.37 4.93
N PHE A 85 1.41 -1.32 5.59
CA PHE A 85 0.58 -1.08 6.77
C PHE A 85 1.12 -1.72 8.05
N GLU A 86 1.83 -2.84 7.94
CA GLU A 86 2.15 -3.72 9.07
C GLU A 86 3.64 -4.04 9.21
N SER A 87 4.50 -3.63 8.26
CA SER A 87 5.90 -4.08 8.20
C SER A 87 6.75 -3.73 9.42
N ASP A 88 6.35 -2.72 10.20
CA ASP A 88 7.02 -2.39 11.46
C ASP A 88 6.57 -3.35 12.56
N ILE A 89 7.37 -4.41 12.74
CA ILE A 89 7.10 -5.52 13.67
C ILE A 89 8.12 -5.61 14.81
N VAL A 90 9.17 -4.79 14.79
CA VAL A 90 10.17 -4.73 15.86
C VAL A 90 10.10 -3.38 16.55
N SER A 91 10.25 -3.36 17.87
CA SER A 91 10.30 -2.10 18.62
C SER A 91 11.61 -1.38 18.32
N GLY A 92 11.64 -0.65 17.20
CA GLY A 92 12.78 0.10 16.69
C GLY A 92 13.05 1.41 17.41
N GLY A 93 13.67 2.35 16.72
CA GLY A 93 14.13 3.63 17.28
C GLY A 93 13.03 4.54 17.87
N ASN A 94 11.75 4.27 17.57
CA ASN A 94 10.59 5.00 18.09
C ASN A 94 9.86 4.25 19.23
N GLY A 95 10.23 2.99 19.52
CA GLY A 95 9.60 2.15 20.54
C GLY A 95 8.17 1.69 20.24
N ILE A 96 7.71 1.80 18.98
CA ILE A 96 6.33 1.54 18.55
C ILE A 96 6.37 0.54 17.39
N VAL A 97 5.39 -0.36 17.35
CA VAL A 97 5.16 -1.29 16.23
C VAL A 97 3.75 -1.11 15.67
N ALA A 98 3.51 -1.56 14.45
CA ALA A 98 2.19 -1.55 13.87
C ALA A 98 1.24 -2.51 14.62
N THR A 99 0.13 -1.98 15.13
CA THR A 99 -0.90 -2.74 15.86
C THR A 99 -2.30 -2.45 15.32
N THR A 100 -3.25 -3.38 15.53
CA THR A 100 -4.67 -3.09 15.33
C THR A 100 -5.07 -1.82 16.07
N GLY A 101 -5.83 -0.94 15.42
CA GLY A 101 -6.17 0.38 15.96
C GLY A 101 -5.23 1.50 15.49
N SER A 102 -4.05 1.16 14.95
CA SER A 102 -3.11 2.16 14.43
C SER A 102 -3.69 2.95 13.27
N ALA A 103 -3.38 4.24 13.18
CA ALA A 103 -3.86 5.06 12.09
C ALA A 103 -3.15 4.75 10.76
N VAL A 104 -3.93 4.70 9.68
CA VAL A 104 -3.46 4.73 8.29
C VAL A 104 -3.76 6.09 7.70
N ILE A 105 -2.79 6.67 6.99
CA ILE A 105 -2.84 8.06 6.52
C ILE A 105 -2.80 8.18 4.99
N GLN A 106 -3.36 9.29 4.50
CA GLN A 106 -3.20 9.80 3.14
C GLN A 106 -2.76 11.28 3.21
N PRO A 107 -1.73 11.71 2.48
CA PRO A 107 -0.69 10.90 1.85
C PRO A 107 0.10 10.09 2.89
N GLY A 108 0.92 9.15 2.42
CA GLY A 108 1.88 8.42 3.27
C GLY A 108 2.97 9.36 3.79
N LEU A 109 3.62 8.97 4.89
CA LEU A 109 4.62 9.83 5.59
C LEU A 109 5.70 10.36 4.65
N ILE A 110 6.13 9.51 3.73
CA ILE A 110 7.15 9.82 2.72
C ILE A 110 6.80 11.00 1.80
N ASP A 111 5.52 11.32 1.63
CA ASP A 111 5.07 12.41 0.76
C ASP A 111 4.67 13.66 1.55
N VAL A 112 4.82 13.63 2.87
CA VAL A 112 4.50 14.75 3.77
C VAL A 112 5.71 15.13 4.63
N ASN A 113 6.92 14.95 4.10
CA ASN A 113 8.19 15.22 4.78
C ASN A 113 8.27 14.53 6.15
N CYS A 114 7.83 13.28 6.22
CA CYS A 114 7.78 12.48 7.44
C CYS A 114 6.98 13.13 8.59
N THR A 115 6.13 14.13 8.29
CA THR A 115 5.36 14.90 9.26
C THR A 115 3.90 14.47 9.20
N ALA A 116 3.50 13.54 10.05
CA ALA A 116 2.16 12.93 10.05
C ALA A 116 1.00 13.95 10.15
N ASN A 117 1.23 15.13 10.72
CA ASN A 117 0.24 16.21 10.84
C ASN A 117 -0.09 16.88 9.51
N ASN A 118 0.79 16.77 8.51
CA ASN A 118 0.54 17.26 7.16
C ASN A 118 -0.32 16.29 6.34
N ALA A 119 -0.59 15.07 6.86
CA ALA A 119 -1.49 14.09 6.26
C ALA A 119 -2.89 14.15 6.90
N GLN A 120 -3.69 13.11 6.70
CA GLN A 120 -5.00 12.91 7.32
C GLN A 120 -5.21 11.41 7.56
N ASN A 121 -5.88 11.05 8.66
CA ASN A 121 -6.20 9.66 8.97
C ASN A 121 -7.37 9.22 8.11
N VAL A 122 -7.20 8.15 7.33
CA VAL A 122 -8.23 7.65 6.40
C VAL A 122 -8.68 6.24 6.73
N GLY A 123 -7.94 5.53 7.59
CA GLY A 123 -8.32 4.23 8.08
C GLY A 123 -7.68 3.89 9.42
N THR A 124 -8.17 2.79 10.00
CA THR A 124 -7.66 2.19 11.22
C THR A 124 -7.21 0.77 10.91
N LEU A 125 -5.93 0.48 11.11
CA LEU A 125 -5.31 -0.80 10.82
C LEU A 125 -6.05 -1.93 11.52
N VAL A 126 -6.31 -3.01 10.79
CA VAL A 126 -6.68 -4.31 11.33
C VAL A 126 -5.51 -5.23 11.04
N LYS A 127 -4.72 -5.52 12.08
CA LYS A 127 -3.52 -6.34 11.93
C LYS A 127 -3.92 -7.77 11.57
N LEU A 128 -3.53 -8.21 10.39
CA LEU A 128 -3.75 -9.58 9.93
C LEU A 128 -2.52 -10.46 10.17
N SER A 129 -1.33 -9.86 10.35
CA SER A 129 -0.06 -10.59 10.47
C SER A 129 0.14 -11.59 9.33
N SER A 130 -0.14 -11.15 8.10
CA SER A 130 -0.09 -12.01 6.92
C SER A 130 1.34 -12.45 6.56
N LEU A 131 2.36 -11.81 7.13
CA LEU A 131 3.77 -12.15 7.09
C LEU A 131 4.37 -11.94 8.50
N PRO A 132 5.46 -12.64 8.88
CA PRO A 132 6.17 -13.66 8.10
C PRO A 132 5.50 -15.05 8.11
N ASP A 133 4.48 -15.26 8.96
CA ASP A 133 3.90 -16.59 9.20
C ASP A 133 2.92 -17.09 8.11
N SER A 134 2.66 -16.28 7.08
CA SER A 134 1.86 -16.66 5.90
C SER A 134 2.55 -16.20 4.60
N ASN A 135 2.10 -16.69 3.45
CA ASN A 135 2.70 -16.40 2.14
C ASN A 135 1.94 -15.31 1.35
N VAL A 136 1.29 -14.39 2.06
CA VAL A 136 0.36 -13.41 1.48
C VAL A 136 0.80 -12.00 1.88
N ASP A 137 1.15 -11.16 0.91
CA ASP A 137 1.51 -9.75 1.15
C ASP A 137 0.27 -8.83 1.10
N CYS A 138 -0.52 -8.87 2.17
CA CYS A 138 -1.82 -8.21 2.26
C CYS A 138 -2.02 -7.57 3.64
N SER A 139 -2.59 -6.38 3.67
CA SER A 139 -3.13 -5.81 4.90
C SER A 139 -4.36 -4.98 4.62
N VAL A 140 -5.17 -4.78 5.66
CA VAL A 140 -6.40 -4.01 5.58
C VAL A 140 -6.48 -2.98 6.70
N ALA A 141 -7.08 -1.84 6.39
CA ALA A 141 -7.45 -0.83 7.37
C ALA A 141 -8.93 -0.51 7.22
N GLN A 142 -9.69 -0.56 8.31
CA GLN A 142 -11.09 -0.14 8.31
C GLN A 142 -11.16 1.33 7.91
N ALA A 143 -11.90 1.66 6.86
CA ALA A 143 -12.02 3.04 6.38
C ALA A 143 -12.71 3.91 7.44
N VAL A 144 -12.17 5.10 7.69
CA VAL A 144 -12.85 6.10 8.51
C VAL A 144 -14.05 6.64 7.73
N PRO A 145 -15.26 6.71 8.32
CA PRO A 145 -16.43 7.23 7.63
C PRO A 145 -16.20 8.61 6.99
N GLY A 146 -16.58 8.75 5.72
CA GLY A 146 -16.43 9.99 4.94
C GLY A 146 -15.01 10.28 4.42
N MET A 147 -14.00 9.50 4.82
CA MET A 147 -12.61 9.75 4.40
C MET A 147 -12.26 9.13 3.05
N VAL A 148 -12.88 8.02 2.66
CA VAL A 148 -12.62 7.30 1.41
C VAL A 148 -13.88 7.29 0.55
N SER A 149 -13.72 7.38 -0.78
CA SER A 149 -14.86 7.34 -1.70
C SER A 149 -15.64 6.04 -1.51
N PRO A 150 -16.96 6.09 -1.23
CA PRO A 150 -17.73 4.91 -0.84
C PRO A 150 -17.91 3.90 -1.99
N ASP A 151 -17.72 4.35 -3.23
CA ASP A 151 -17.74 3.52 -4.43
C ASP A 151 -16.38 2.87 -4.73
N GLY A 152 -15.35 3.16 -3.92
CA GLY A 152 -14.01 2.60 -4.08
C GLY A 152 -13.28 3.09 -5.33
N ALA A 153 -13.63 4.26 -5.86
CA ALA A 153 -12.97 4.84 -7.03
C ALA A 153 -11.44 4.89 -6.86
N ILE A 154 -10.74 4.38 -7.88
CA ILE A 154 -9.28 4.44 -7.98
C ILE A 154 -8.89 5.58 -8.90
N LEU A 155 -7.95 6.42 -8.45
CA LEU A 155 -7.46 7.60 -9.15
C LEU A 155 -7.04 7.24 -10.59
N GLU A 156 -7.62 7.95 -11.55
CA GLU A 156 -7.47 7.75 -13.02
C GLU A 156 -8.02 6.43 -13.61
N ILE A 157 -8.57 5.54 -12.79
CA ILE A 157 -9.25 4.31 -13.24
C ILE A 157 -10.78 4.45 -13.12
N GLY A 158 -11.25 5.07 -12.03
CA GLY A 158 -12.66 5.19 -11.67
C GLY A 158 -13.15 4.06 -10.77
N THR A 159 -14.46 3.98 -10.63
CA THR A 159 -15.18 2.94 -9.88
C THR A 159 -14.97 1.57 -10.52
N LEU A 160 -14.70 0.55 -9.71
CA LEU A 160 -14.54 -0.82 -10.19
C LEU A 160 -15.89 -1.54 -10.27
N SER A 161 -15.98 -2.54 -11.14
CA SER A 161 -17.08 -3.51 -11.11
C SER A 161 -17.09 -4.24 -9.76
N SER A 162 -18.28 -4.52 -9.23
CA SER A 162 -18.44 -5.40 -8.06
C SER A 162 -18.13 -6.87 -8.36
N GLN A 163 -18.06 -7.23 -9.65
CA GLN A 163 -17.71 -8.57 -10.09
C GLN A 163 -16.19 -8.67 -10.34
N THR A 164 -15.55 -9.58 -9.63
CA THR A 164 -14.14 -9.93 -9.88
C THR A 164 -14.03 -10.89 -11.05
N VAL A 165 -12.98 -10.71 -11.86
CA VAL A 165 -12.61 -11.66 -12.93
C VAL A 165 -11.30 -12.32 -12.53
N GLY A 166 -11.22 -13.65 -12.68
CA GLY A 166 -9.99 -14.40 -12.46
C GLY A 166 -8.88 -13.95 -13.42
N ALA A 167 -7.65 -13.85 -12.92
CA ALA A 167 -6.55 -13.39 -13.75
C ALA A 167 -6.16 -14.43 -14.81
N SER A 168 -5.87 -13.99 -16.03
CA SER A 168 -5.38 -14.85 -17.12
C SER A 168 -4.17 -14.24 -17.83
N ILE A 169 -3.29 -15.08 -18.37
CA ILE A 169 -2.14 -14.62 -19.16
C ILE A 169 -2.63 -13.82 -20.37
N GLY A 170 -2.01 -12.68 -20.63
CA GLY A 170 -2.39 -11.74 -21.69
C GLY A 170 -3.55 -10.81 -21.32
N GLN A 171 -4.18 -10.97 -20.14
CA GLN A 171 -5.24 -10.07 -19.70
C GLN A 171 -4.70 -8.65 -19.55
N ALA A 172 -5.35 -7.69 -20.22
CA ALA A 172 -5.01 -6.28 -20.10
C ALA A 172 -5.32 -5.77 -18.69
N VAL A 173 -4.38 -5.03 -18.10
CA VAL A 173 -4.47 -4.51 -16.73
C VAL A 173 -4.09 -3.03 -16.67
N LYS A 174 -4.66 -2.34 -15.69
CA LYS A 174 -4.26 -1.00 -15.27
C LYS A 174 -3.82 -1.07 -13.81
N LYS A 175 -2.78 -0.32 -13.45
CA LYS A 175 -2.38 -0.08 -12.06
C LYS A 175 -2.30 1.42 -11.83
N SER A 176 -2.86 1.88 -10.73
CA SER A 176 -2.71 3.25 -10.24
C SER A 176 -1.97 3.18 -8.91
N GLY A 177 -0.96 4.03 -8.73
CA GLY A 177 -0.18 4.04 -7.51
C GLY A 177 0.74 5.22 -7.37
N ARG A 178 1.22 5.42 -6.13
CA ARG A 178 2.05 6.54 -5.69
C ARG A 178 3.18 6.90 -6.67
N THR A 179 3.99 5.91 -7.04
CA THR A 179 5.28 6.14 -7.71
C THR A 179 5.14 6.26 -9.22
N THR A 180 4.56 5.24 -9.88
CA THR A 180 4.48 5.17 -11.34
C THR A 180 3.18 5.72 -11.93
N ARG A 181 2.32 6.32 -11.08
CA ARG A 181 1.01 6.85 -11.47
C ARG A 181 0.14 5.78 -12.16
N LEU A 182 -0.78 6.18 -13.05
CA LEU A 182 -1.47 5.24 -13.91
C LEU A 182 -0.52 4.58 -14.92
N SER A 183 -0.45 3.25 -14.86
CA SER A 183 0.31 2.40 -15.77
C SER A 183 -0.60 1.32 -16.36
N ARG A 184 -0.27 0.87 -17.57
CA ARG A 184 -1.05 -0.10 -18.35
C ARG A 184 -0.13 -1.18 -18.88
N SER A 185 -0.57 -2.42 -18.81
CA SER A 185 0.18 -3.57 -19.31
C SER A 185 -0.74 -4.77 -19.49
N GLN A 186 -0.17 -5.96 -19.57
CA GLN A 186 -0.86 -7.23 -19.59
C GLN A 186 -0.22 -8.21 -18.59
N VAL A 187 -1.01 -9.15 -18.09
CA VAL A 187 -0.51 -10.24 -17.23
C VAL A 187 0.45 -11.13 -18.03
N SER A 188 1.70 -11.25 -17.59
CA SER A 188 2.73 -12.09 -18.25
C SER A 188 3.01 -13.39 -17.52
N GLY A 189 2.53 -13.55 -16.29
CA GLY A 189 2.73 -14.73 -15.45
C GLY A 189 1.67 -14.84 -14.35
N LEU A 190 1.44 -16.05 -13.87
CA LEU A 190 0.55 -16.39 -12.74
C LEU A 190 1.29 -17.37 -11.83
N ASN A 191 0.88 -17.46 -10.56
CA ASN A 191 1.50 -18.33 -9.54
C ASN A 191 3.04 -18.27 -9.48
N ALA A 192 3.62 -17.10 -9.63
CA ALA A 192 5.05 -16.99 -9.44
C ALA A 192 5.39 -17.37 -7.99
N THR A 193 6.19 -18.41 -7.80
CA THR A 193 6.88 -18.64 -6.55
C THR A 193 8.14 -17.80 -6.58
N ILE A 194 8.18 -16.80 -5.70
CA ILE A 194 9.31 -15.89 -5.56
C ILE A 194 9.83 -15.99 -4.14
N SER A 195 11.15 -15.95 -3.99
CA SER A 195 11.79 -15.79 -2.68
C SER A 195 11.96 -14.30 -2.44
N VAL A 196 11.30 -13.78 -1.41
CA VAL A 196 11.30 -12.36 -1.10
C VAL A 196 11.79 -12.19 0.32
N THR A 197 12.69 -11.23 0.50
CA THR A 197 13.05 -10.74 1.82
C THR A 197 12.26 -9.46 2.11
N TYR A 198 11.59 -9.40 3.25
CA TYR A 198 10.90 -8.20 3.74
C TYR A 198 11.75 -7.46 4.77
N GLU A 199 11.56 -6.14 4.88
CA GLU A 199 12.12 -5.35 5.98
C GLU A 199 11.23 -5.48 7.24
N ASN A 200 11.83 -5.55 8.43
CA ASN A 200 11.13 -5.68 9.72
C ASN A 200 10.71 -4.35 10.38
N GLU A 201 11.15 -3.24 9.80
CA GLU A 201 10.78 -1.85 10.06
C GLU A 201 11.28 -0.99 8.89
N CYS A 202 10.86 0.28 8.78
CA CYS A 202 11.31 1.15 7.69
C CYS A 202 12.85 1.25 7.62
N ALA A 203 13.42 0.86 6.48
CA ALA A 203 14.86 0.83 6.25
C ALA A 203 15.64 0.00 7.29
N GLY A 204 14.99 -1.01 7.88
CA GLY A 204 15.52 -1.87 8.92
C GLY A 204 16.17 -3.16 8.45
N GLY A 205 16.22 -4.12 9.38
CA GLY A 205 16.71 -5.47 9.15
C GLY A 205 15.71 -6.33 8.37
N THR A 206 16.01 -7.63 8.28
CA THR A 206 15.12 -8.60 7.62
C THR A 206 14.08 -9.14 8.60
N ALA A 207 12.82 -9.24 8.14
CA ALA A 207 11.73 -9.94 8.82
C ALA A 207 11.74 -11.44 8.50
#